data_AF-A0A7C6RJT6-F1
#
_entry.id   AF-A0A7C6RJT6-F1
#
_cell.length_a   1.000
_cell.length_b   1.000
_cell.length_c   1.000
_cell.angle_alpha   90.00
_cell.angle_beta   90.00
_cell.angle_gamma   90.00
#
_symmetry.space_group_name_H-M   'P 1'
#
loop_
_entity.id
_entity.type
_entity.pdbx_description
1 polymer ?
#
loop_
_entity_poly.entity_id
_entity_poly.type
_entity_poly.pdbx_seq_one_letter_code
_entity_poly.pdbx_strand_id
1 'polypeptide(L)'
;MDNRETSRLAANLDAVVEQIAARLPGEQARAVSAFAARFFAQVDPEDLEALSVSDLYGAVLSQWHFIARRTAGNVVRVFNPRLDEHGWESAHTVIEIVGDDMPFLVDSVTMEINRQGLTLHLIIHPVLHVVRDAGGQLLRLAEKGDDETHSESVMHLEVDRRTDPADLKALREGLEHVLADVRAAVTDWPRMRERLQEVIADIDAIPATVDAEERAEARAFLEWLAADNFVLLGCRDYDLVSSADGNELRIVSGSGLGLLRGDGEDGQSRSFAALPPQLKAQAHVPGVLTITKSNTRSTVHRPAYLDFLGVKTYDADGRVRGERRVIGLLASTAYGTTPAQIPLLRRKVVAVIERAGLPPGGHAAKTLQTIIERYPRDELFQIG
;
A
#
# COMPACT_ATOMS: atom_id res chain seq x y z
N MET A 1 28.73 12.59 -7.40
CA MET A 1 28.36 13.99 -7.15
C MET A 1 29.56 14.85 -7.47
N ASP A 2 29.52 15.50 -8.62
CA ASP A 2 30.55 16.46 -9.02
C ASP A 2 30.44 17.70 -8.12
N ASN A 3 31.57 18.30 -7.74
CA ASN A 3 31.61 19.42 -6.80
C ASN A 3 30.89 20.68 -7.33
N ARG A 4 30.57 20.70 -8.64
CA ARG A 4 29.83 21.76 -9.33
C ARG A 4 28.32 21.65 -9.18
N GLU A 5 27.76 20.44 -9.18
CA GLU A 5 26.31 20.17 -9.02
C GLU A 5 25.86 20.62 -7.62
N THR A 6 26.60 20.19 -6.59
CA THR A 6 26.35 20.59 -5.19
C THR A 6 26.44 22.11 -4.99
N SER A 7 27.35 22.78 -5.71
CA SER A 7 27.56 24.23 -5.60
C SER A 7 26.46 25.05 -6.27
N ARG A 8 25.81 24.54 -7.33
CA ARG A 8 24.70 25.21 -8.02
C ARG A 8 23.37 25.02 -7.31
N LEU A 9 23.11 23.82 -6.79
CA LEU A 9 21.95 23.56 -5.94
C LEU A 9 21.93 24.51 -4.73
N ALA A 10 23.06 24.65 -4.05
CA ALA A 10 23.21 25.59 -2.94
C ALA A 10 22.88 27.03 -3.38
N ALA A 11 23.35 27.46 -4.56
CA ALA A 11 23.07 28.80 -5.08
C ALA A 11 21.58 29.03 -5.41
N ASN A 12 20.88 28.04 -5.97
CA ASN A 12 19.43 28.14 -6.23
C ASN A 12 18.64 28.22 -4.92
N LEU A 13 18.98 27.40 -3.92
CA LEU A 13 18.32 27.43 -2.62
C LEU A 13 18.59 28.75 -1.89
N ASP A 14 19.82 29.25 -1.92
CA ASP A 14 20.19 30.56 -1.37
C ASP A 14 19.37 31.67 -2.03
N ALA A 15 19.22 31.64 -3.37
CA ALA A 15 18.42 32.61 -4.10
C ALA A 15 16.92 32.54 -3.72
N VAL A 16 16.36 31.35 -3.50
CA VAL A 16 14.99 31.19 -2.98
C VAL A 16 14.87 31.78 -1.58
N VAL A 17 15.83 31.51 -0.69
CA VAL A 17 15.86 32.07 0.67
C VAL A 17 15.99 33.60 0.67
N GLU A 18 16.79 34.17 -0.23
CA GLU A 18 16.89 35.61 -0.44
C GLU A 18 15.55 36.21 -0.89
N GLN A 19 14.85 35.58 -1.84
CA GLN A 19 13.52 36.01 -2.26
C GLN A 19 12.49 35.96 -1.12
N ILE A 20 12.53 34.92 -0.28
CA ILE A 20 11.70 34.80 0.92
C ILE A 20 11.99 35.96 1.88
N ALA A 21 13.25 36.22 2.19
CA ALA A 21 13.67 37.30 3.09
C ALA A 21 13.29 38.69 2.58
N ALA A 22 13.32 38.91 1.26
CA ALA A 22 12.98 40.19 0.65
C ALA A 22 11.46 40.48 0.62
N ARG A 23 10.63 39.43 0.59
CA ARG A 23 9.18 39.56 0.33
C ARG A 23 8.29 39.29 1.54
N LEU A 24 8.78 38.61 2.58
CA LEU A 24 8.00 38.28 3.78
C LEU A 24 8.48 39.05 5.02
N PRO A 25 7.59 39.31 6.00
CA PRO A 25 7.98 39.85 7.31
C PRO A 25 8.98 38.93 8.04
N GLY A 26 9.90 39.49 8.81
CA GLY A 26 11.08 38.77 9.32
C GLY A 26 10.83 37.48 10.14
N GLU A 27 9.71 37.36 10.83
CA GLU A 27 9.34 36.11 11.51
C GLU A 27 8.86 35.04 10.52
N GLN A 28 7.95 35.42 9.62
CA GLN A 28 7.47 34.53 8.56
C GLN A 28 8.60 34.14 7.60
N ALA A 29 9.47 35.07 7.22
CA ALA A 29 10.63 34.79 6.38
C ALA A 29 11.51 33.69 6.99
N ARG A 30 11.82 33.77 8.29
CA ARG A 30 12.61 32.75 8.98
C ARG A 30 11.92 31.38 8.97
N ALA A 31 10.62 31.34 9.23
CA ALA A 31 9.85 30.09 9.23
C ALA A 31 9.80 29.45 7.82
N VAL A 32 9.51 30.25 6.79
CA VAL A 32 9.40 29.80 5.41
C VAL A 32 10.77 29.39 4.85
N SER A 33 11.86 30.10 5.17
CA SER A 33 13.21 29.69 4.77
C SER A 33 13.61 28.36 5.43
N ALA A 34 13.28 28.17 6.71
CA ALA A 34 13.52 26.91 7.39
C ALA A 34 12.66 25.76 6.82
N PHE A 35 11.47 26.05 6.33
CA PHE A 35 10.65 25.11 5.57
C PHE A 35 11.29 24.78 4.22
N ALA A 36 11.67 25.78 3.43
CA ALA A 36 12.28 25.61 2.10
C ALA A 36 13.52 24.70 2.14
N ALA A 37 14.38 24.89 3.14
CA ALA A 37 15.56 24.04 3.34
C ALA A 37 15.18 22.57 3.58
N ARG A 38 14.13 22.29 4.36
CA ARG A 38 13.62 20.93 4.59
C ARG A 38 12.88 20.37 3.38
N PHE A 39 12.16 21.24 2.66
CA PHE A 39 11.37 20.89 1.50
C PHE A 39 12.23 20.34 0.38
N PHE A 40 13.35 20.99 0.08
CA PHE A 40 14.26 20.56 -0.98
C PHE A 40 15.39 19.62 -0.52
N ALA A 41 15.43 19.25 0.77
CA ALA A 41 16.58 18.54 1.36
C ALA A 41 16.90 17.17 0.71
N GLN A 42 15.90 16.49 0.14
CA GLN A 42 16.03 15.14 -0.43
C GLN A 42 15.72 15.09 -1.92
N VAL A 43 15.57 16.25 -2.57
CA VAL A 43 15.29 16.32 -4.00
C VAL A 43 16.61 16.17 -4.77
N ASP A 44 16.55 15.48 -5.92
CA ASP A 44 17.72 15.36 -6.78
C ASP A 44 18.14 16.77 -7.26
N PRO A 45 19.43 17.15 -7.14
CA PRO A 45 19.92 18.42 -7.67
C PRO A 45 19.55 18.64 -9.14
N GLU A 46 19.56 17.60 -9.99
CA GLU A 46 19.26 17.72 -11.42
C GLU A 46 17.81 18.16 -11.67
N ASP A 47 16.87 17.67 -10.86
CA ASP A 47 15.45 18.04 -10.94
C ASP A 47 15.22 19.52 -10.58
N LEU A 48 16.01 20.06 -9.64
CA LEU A 48 15.91 21.46 -9.21
C LEU A 48 16.62 22.43 -10.16
N GLU A 49 17.68 21.99 -10.84
CA GLU A 49 18.38 22.82 -11.84
C GLU A 49 17.51 23.11 -13.07
N ALA A 50 16.56 22.23 -13.39
CA ALA A 50 15.62 22.43 -14.49
C ALA A 50 14.57 23.52 -14.22
N LEU A 51 14.38 23.93 -12.96
CA LEU A 51 13.35 24.87 -12.53
C LEU A 51 13.90 26.27 -12.29
N SER A 52 13.11 27.30 -12.59
CA SER A 52 13.51 28.67 -12.30
C SER A 52 13.41 28.96 -10.80
N VAL A 53 14.26 29.85 -10.29
CA VAL A 53 14.22 30.31 -8.88
C VAL A 53 12.84 30.86 -8.51
N SER A 54 12.15 31.51 -9.45
CA SER A 54 10.80 32.05 -9.24
C SER A 54 9.76 30.94 -9.04
N ASP A 55 9.87 29.84 -9.79
CA ASP A 55 8.94 28.72 -9.69
C ASP A 55 9.20 27.92 -8.41
N LEU A 56 10.48 27.70 -8.05
CA LEU A 56 10.86 27.11 -6.77
C LEU A 56 10.33 27.91 -5.58
N TYR A 57 10.46 29.24 -5.64
CA TYR A 57 9.89 30.15 -4.64
C TYR A 57 8.36 30.04 -4.58
N GLY A 58 7.70 29.99 -5.74
CA GLY A 58 6.25 29.81 -5.86
C GLY A 58 5.76 28.50 -5.24
N ALA A 59 6.42 27.39 -5.55
CA ALA A 59 6.13 26.07 -5.00
C ALA A 59 6.30 26.04 -3.47
N VAL A 60 7.38 26.62 -2.94
CA VAL A 60 7.61 26.72 -1.49
C VAL A 60 6.49 27.49 -0.80
N LEU A 61 6.11 28.67 -1.31
CA LEU A 61 5.04 29.45 -0.71
C LEU A 61 3.69 28.75 -0.82
N SER A 62 3.41 28.14 -1.97
CA SER A 62 2.19 27.39 -2.23
C SER A 62 2.03 26.26 -1.21
N GLN A 63 3.06 25.42 -1.05
CA GLN A 63 3.07 24.32 -0.11
C GLN A 63 3.02 24.81 1.34
N TRP A 64 3.79 25.84 1.70
CA TRP A 64 3.78 26.42 3.05
C TRP A 64 2.37 26.89 3.44
N HIS A 65 1.67 27.56 2.52
CA HIS A 65 0.31 28.02 2.77
C HIS A 65 -0.67 26.84 2.86
N PHE A 66 -0.48 25.82 2.04
CA PHE A 66 -1.30 24.61 2.05
C PHE A 66 -1.20 23.82 3.36
N ILE A 67 0.01 23.65 3.90
CA ILE A 67 0.21 22.92 5.17
C ILE A 67 -0.15 23.74 6.41
N ALA A 68 -0.43 25.04 6.26
CA ALA A 68 -0.67 25.94 7.38
C ALA A 68 -1.83 25.49 8.28
N ARG A 69 -2.84 24.83 7.73
CA ARG A 69 -3.99 24.33 8.51
C ARG A 69 -4.35 22.90 8.12
N ARG A 70 -4.32 21.99 9.11
CA ARG A 70 -4.77 20.60 8.98
C ARG A 70 -5.28 20.10 10.32
N THR A 71 -6.53 19.65 10.38
CA THR A 71 -7.12 19.11 11.61
C THR A 71 -6.91 17.60 11.74
N ALA A 72 -7.16 16.84 10.67
CA ALA A 72 -6.96 15.40 10.63
C ALA A 72 -6.95 14.88 9.19
N GLY A 73 -6.45 13.65 9.00
CA GLY A 73 -6.51 12.97 7.72
C GLY A 73 -5.52 13.50 6.69
N ASN A 74 -5.66 12.99 5.47
CA ASN A 74 -4.86 13.45 4.34
C ASN A 74 -5.67 14.51 3.59
N VAL A 75 -5.03 15.63 3.26
CA VAL A 75 -5.61 16.71 2.46
C VAL A 75 -4.90 16.71 1.10
N VAL A 76 -5.66 16.74 0.01
CA VAL A 76 -5.14 16.72 -1.35
C VAL A 76 -5.62 17.96 -2.09
N ARG A 77 -4.70 18.64 -2.77
CA ARG A 77 -4.98 19.75 -3.68
C ARG A 77 -4.39 19.44 -5.05
N VAL A 78 -5.21 19.55 -6.10
CA VAL A 78 -4.79 19.33 -7.50
C VAL A 78 -5.19 20.54 -8.31
N PHE A 79 -4.22 21.20 -8.95
CA PHE A 79 -4.45 22.45 -9.67
C PHE A 79 -3.35 22.73 -10.71
N ASN A 80 -3.61 23.71 -11.58
CA ASN A 80 -2.58 24.28 -12.44
C ASN A 80 -2.22 25.66 -11.87
N PRO A 81 -0.96 25.88 -11.44
CA PRO A 81 -0.52 27.21 -11.02
C PRO A 81 -0.69 28.23 -12.15
N ARG A 82 -1.14 29.42 -11.78
CA ARG A 82 -1.40 30.54 -12.70
C ARG A 82 -0.88 31.81 -12.06
N LEU A 83 -0.16 32.63 -12.83
CA LEU A 83 0.50 33.83 -12.31
C LEU A 83 -0.49 34.84 -11.69
N ASP A 84 -1.69 34.97 -12.27
CA ASP A 84 -2.74 35.91 -11.83
C ASP A 84 -3.46 35.49 -10.55
N GLU A 85 -3.60 34.18 -10.31
CA GLU A 85 -4.31 33.63 -9.14
C GLU A 85 -3.36 33.22 -8.01
N HIS A 86 -2.21 32.63 -8.37
CA HIS A 86 -1.29 31.98 -7.44
C HIS A 86 0.03 32.74 -7.29
N GLY A 87 0.34 33.68 -8.18
CA GLY A 87 1.61 34.43 -8.16
C GLY A 87 2.80 33.65 -8.74
N TRP A 88 2.56 32.47 -9.31
CA TRP A 88 3.54 31.65 -10.02
C TRP A 88 2.84 30.75 -11.05
N GLU A 89 3.60 30.18 -11.99
CA GLU A 89 3.08 29.28 -13.01
C GLU A 89 3.92 28.01 -13.12
N SER A 90 3.34 26.93 -13.63
CA SER A 90 4.06 25.72 -14.00
C SER A 90 3.53 25.20 -15.34
N ALA A 91 4.41 24.55 -16.10
CA ALA A 91 4.03 23.81 -17.29
C ALA A 91 3.26 22.53 -16.95
N HIS A 92 3.19 22.15 -15.67
CA HIS A 92 2.62 20.91 -15.16
C HIS A 92 1.33 21.14 -14.37
N THR A 93 0.59 20.05 -14.15
CA THR A 93 -0.42 20.01 -13.08
C THR A 93 0.27 19.68 -11.78
N VAL A 94 -0.02 20.47 -10.74
CA VAL A 94 0.57 20.34 -9.42
C VAL A 94 -0.40 19.62 -8.50
N ILE A 95 0.14 18.67 -7.75
CA ILE A 95 -0.54 17.92 -6.71
C ILE A 95 0.20 18.21 -5.40
N GLU A 96 -0.53 18.70 -4.41
CA GLU A 96 0.00 18.88 -3.07
C GLU A 96 -0.78 18.00 -2.09
N ILE A 97 -0.04 17.29 -1.23
CA ILE A 97 -0.60 16.39 -0.23
C ILE A 97 0.02 16.71 1.12
N VAL A 98 -0.79 16.74 2.16
CA VAL A 98 -0.32 16.76 3.55
C VAL A 98 -1.11 15.76 4.36
N GLY A 99 -0.40 14.90 5.07
CA GLY A 99 -0.96 13.75 5.77
C GLY A 99 -0.13 13.34 6.96
N ASP A 100 -0.61 12.34 7.70
CA ASP A 100 0.22 11.71 8.73
C ASP A 100 1.29 10.88 8.03
N ASP A 101 2.51 10.89 8.55
CA ASP A 101 3.57 10.04 7.99
C ASP A 101 3.24 8.55 8.22
N MET A 102 3.21 7.80 7.12
CA MET A 102 2.84 6.39 7.10
C MET A 102 3.65 5.65 6.01
N PRO A 103 3.91 4.34 6.19
CA PRO A 103 4.43 3.52 5.11
C PRO A 103 3.50 3.54 3.89
N PHE A 104 4.08 3.31 2.71
CA PHE A 104 3.38 3.15 1.45
C PHE A 104 2.68 4.39 0.88
N LEU A 105 2.98 5.61 1.34
CA LEU A 105 2.34 6.79 0.77
C LEU A 105 2.85 7.10 -0.65
N VAL A 106 4.17 7.19 -0.82
CA VAL A 106 4.80 7.62 -2.08
C VAL A 106 4.56 6.63 -3.22
N ASP A 107 4.76 5.33 -2.97
CA ASP A 107 4.55 4.27 -3.96
C ASP A 107 3.07 4.16 -4.36
N SER A 108 2.13 4.30 -3.41
CA SER A 108 0.69 4.26 -3.70
C SER A 108 0.20 5.50 -4.46
N VAL A 109 0.66 6.70 -4.10
CA VAL A 109 0.36 7.94 -4.85
C VAL A 109 0.90 7.86 -6.28
N THR A 110 2.16 7.43 -6.44
CA THR A 110 2.79 7.28 -7.75
C THR A 110 2.06 6.25 -8.61
N MET A 111 1.60 5.16 -8.00
CA MET A 111 0.81 4.14 -8.69
C MET A 111 -0.54 4.68 -9.20
N GLU A 112 -1.23 5.52 -8.41
CA GLU A 112 -2.49 6.12 -8.83
C GLU A 112 -2.32 7.10 -9.98
N ILE A 113 -1.28 7.95 -9.92
CA ILE A 113 -0.91 8.86 -11.00
C ILE A 113 -0.68 8.07 -12.30
N ASN A 114 0.13 7.02 -12.25
CA ASN A 114 0.38 6.15 -13.39
C ASN A 114 -0.88 5.43 -13.89
N ARG A 115 -1.78 5.00 -12.99
CA ARG A 115 -3.05 4.35 -13.34
C ARG A 115 -3.95 5.27 -14.17
N GLN A 116 -3.89 6.58 -13.91
CA GLN A 116 -4.61 7.60 -14.68
C GLN A 116 -3.87 8.03 -15.97
N GLY A 117 -2.75 7.36 -16.31
CA GLY A 117 -2.00 7.60 -17.54
C GLY A 117 -1.20 8.90 -17.52
N LEU A 118 -0.79 9.36 -16.33
CA LEU A 118 0.05 10.54 -16.14
C LEU A 118 1.48 10.12 -15.81
N THR A 119 2.44 10.85 -16.37
CA THR A 119 3.85 10.77 -16.03
C THR A 119 4.13 11.67 -14.83
N LEU A 120 4.91 11.17 -13.87
CA LEU A 120 5.44 11.94 -12.75
C LEU A 120 6.74 12.63 -13.20
N HIS A 121 6.75 13.96 -13.21
CA HIS A 121 7.90 14.80 -13.61
C HIS A 121 8.74 15.25 -12.43
N LEU A 122 8.12 15.46 -11.27
CA LEU A 122 8.80 15.86 -10.04
C LEU A 122 8.07 15.28 -8.84
N ILE A 123 8.82 14.85 -7.83
CA ILE A 123 8.28 14.53 -6.51
C ILE A 123 9.19 15.11 -5.42
N ILE A 124 8.57 15.85 -4.51
CA ILE A 124 9.20 16.40 -3.31
C ILE A 124 8.39 15.87 -2.13
N HIS A 125 8.99 15.08 -1.23
CA HIS A 125 8.22 14.38 -0.19
C HIS A 125 8.82 14.44 1.24
N PRO A 126 9.23 15.59 1.78
CA PRO A 126 9.81 15.64 3.12
C PRO A 126 8.84 15.12 4.20
N VAL A 127 9.39 14.41 5.18
CA VAL A 127 8.72 14.18 6.45
C VAL A 127 9.06 15.32 7.39
N LEU A 128 8.05 16.06 7.83
CA LEU A 128 8.20 17.19 8.73
C LEU A 128 7.73 16.82 10.13
N HIS A 129 8.50 17.20 11.14
CA HIS A 129 8.02 17.22 12.51
C HIS A 129 7.40 18.58 12.78
N VAL A 130 6.15 18.58 13.25
CA VAL A 130 5.38 19.83 13.44
C VAL A 130 4.68 19.85 14.79
N VAL A 131 4.40 21.07 15.25
CA VAL A 131 3.50 21.33 16.38
C VAL A 131 2.31 22.14 15.85
N ARG A 132 1.09 21.68 16.14
CA ARG A 132 -0.16 22.33 15.75
C ARG A 132 -0.99 22.68 16.98
N ASP A 133 -1.83 23.70 16.88
CA ASP A 133 -2.85 23.96 17.88
C ASP A 133 -4.07 23.02 17.72
N ALA A 134 -5.02 23.11 18.66
CA ALA A 134 -6.25 22.33 18.63
C ALA A 134 -7.16 22.61 17.41
N GLY A 135 -6.98 23.75 16.73
CA GLY A 135 -7.67 24.11 15.49
C GLY A 135 -6.99 23.60 14.22
N GLY A 136 -5.85 22.90 14.37
CA GLY A 136 -5.04 22.37 13.28
C GLY A 136 -4.08 23.40 12.67
N GLN A 137 -3.93 24.59 13.26
CA GLN A 137 -3.03 25.61 12.77
C GLN A 137 -1.58 25.22 13.08
N LEU A 138 -0.71 25.28 12.07
CA LEU A 138 0.72 25.07 12.23
C LEU A 138 1.31 26.21 13.08
N LEU A 139 1.88 25.85 14.23
CA LEU A 139 2.53 26.80 15.14
C LEU A 139 4.02 26.92 14.81
N ARG A 140 4.70 25.77 14.61
CA ARG A 140 6.12 25.72 14.24
C ARG A 140 6.49 24.39 13.60
N LEU A 141 7.58 24.44 12.84
CA LEU A 141 8.37 23.25 12.53
C LEU A 141 9.22 22.89 13.76
N ALA A 142 9.30 21.60 14.05
CA ALA A 142 10.02 21.05 15.18
C ALA A 142 11.18 20.18 14.72
N GLU A 143 12.07 19.86 15.66
CA GLU A 143 13.09 18.86 15.45
C GLU A 143 12.60 17.48 15.89
N LYS A 144 13.23 16.43 15.37
CA LYS A 144 12.90 15.06 15.74
C LYS A 144 13.19 14.85 17.23
N GLY A 145 12.17 14.45 18.00
CA GLY A 145 12.29 14.16 19.43
C GLY A 145 11.87 15.30 20.36
N ASP A 146 11.45 16.45 19.82
CA ASP A 146 10.73 17.47 20.59
C ASP A 146 9.40 16.89 21.14
N ASP A 147 9.01 17.34 22.34
CA ASP A 147 7.71 17.00 22.95
C ASP A 147 6.54 17.53 22.11
N GLU A 148 5.40 16.83 22.16
CA GLU A 148 4.15 17.20 21.46
C GLU A 148 4.28 17.33 19.93
N THR A 149 5.25 16.64 19.33
CA THR A 149 5.45 16.64 17.88
C THR A 149 4.69 15.53 17.17
N HIS A 150 4.27 15.85 15.94
CA HIS A 150 3.69 14.89 15.01
C HIS A 150 4.50 14.86 13.73
N SER A 151 4.72 13.66 13.19
CA SER A 151 5.32 13.47 11.87
C SER A 151 4.25 13.62 10.79
N GLU A 152 4.46 14.54 9.87
CA GLU A 152 3.61 14.76 8.70
C GLU A 152 4.39 14.47 7.43
N SER A 153 3.77 13.70 6.54
CA SER A 153 4.26 13.55 5.17
C SER A 153 3.70 14.69 4.34
N VAL A 154 4.60 15.50 3.78
CA VAL A 154 4.26 16.62 2.91
C VAL A 154 4.75 16.26 1.52
N MET A 155 3.87 16.28 0.52
CA MET A 155 4.22 15.95 -0.86
C MET A 155 3.84 17.08 -1.81
N HIS A 156 4.74 17.40 -2.72
CA HIS A 156 4.50 18.21 -3.92
C HIS A 156 4.90 17.36 -5.12
N LEU A 157 3.97 17.16 -6.04
CA LEU A 157 4.19 16.37 -7.24
C LEU A 157 3.80 17.19 -8.47
N GLU A 158 4.58 17.05 -9.54
CA GLU A 158 4.27 17.63 -10.85
C GLU A 158 4.03 16.52 -11.86
N VAL A 159 2.91 16.61 -12.57
CA VAL A 159 2.47 15.60 -13.55
C VAL A 159 2.13 16.24 -14.89
N ASP A 160 1.90 15.40 -15.91
CA ASP A 160 1.42 15.88 -17.21
C ASP A 160 0.24 16.84 -17.06
N ARG A 161 0.29 17.97 -17.76
CA ARG A 161 -0.70 19.04 -17.59
C ARG A 161 -2.09 18.58 -18.04
N ARG A 162 -3.07 18.74 -17.15
CA ARG A 162 -4.50 18.52 -17.38
C ARG A 162 -5.27 19.82 -17.24
N THR A 163 -6.00 20.22 -18.27
CA THR A 163 -6.76 21.48 -18.28
C THR A 163 -8.26 21.28 -18.08
N ASP A 164 -8.78 20.07 -18.28
CA ASP A 164 -10.18 19.75 -18.01
C ASP A 164 -10.43 19.67 -16.50
N PRO A 165 -11.35 20.48 -15.94
CA PRO A 165 -11.71 20.40 -14.52
C PRO A 165 -12.21 19.02 -14.08
N ALA A 166 -12.84 18.25 -14.97
CA ALA A 166 -13.28 16.89 -14.65
C ALA A 166 -12.10 15.94 -14.45
N ASP A 167 -11.05 16.06 -15.27
CA ASP A 167 -9.81 15.28 -15.12
C ASP A 167 -9.10 15.62 -13.81
N LEU A 168 -8.97 16.91 -13.47
CA LEU A 168 -8.36 17.36 -12.21
C LEU A 168 -9.13 16.84 -10.98
N LYS A 169 -10.47 16.86 -11.07
CA LYS A 169 -11.33 16.32 -10.02
C LYS A 169 -11.16 14.81 -9.86
N ALA A 170 -11.14 14.06 -10.97
CA ALA A 170 -10.94 12.61 -10.95
C ALA A 170 -9.56 12.22 -10.39
N LEU A 171 -8.52 13.00 -10.71
CA LEU A 171 -7.18 12.83 -10.15
C LEU A 171 -7.19 13.02 -8.63
N ARG A 172 -7.78 14.13 -8.15
CA ARG A 172 -7.92 14.40 -6.71
C ARG A 172 -8.68 13.28 -5.99
N GLU A 173 -9.82 12.85 -6.51
CA GLU A 173 -10.66 11.82 -5.88
C GLU A 173 -9.97 10.45 -5.85
N GLY A 174 -9.24 10.09 -6.91
CA GLY A 174 -8.42 8.88 -6.95
C GLY A 174 -7.32 8.88 -5.89
N LEU A 175 -6.60 10.00 -5.77
CA LEU A 175 -5.56 10.18 -4.74
C LEU A 175 -6.13 10.12 -3.33
N GLU A 176 -7.25 10.80 -3.08
CA GLU A 176 -7.96 10.76 -1.78
C GLU A 176 -8.37 9.34 -1.41
N HIS A 177 -8.89 8.56 -2.38
CA HIS A 177 -9.26 7.17 -2.17
C HIS A 177 -8.06 6.29 -1.82
N VAL A 178 -6.97 6.38 -2.57
CA VAL A 178 -5.74 5.60 -2.32
C VAL A 178 -5.10 5.95 -0.97
N LEU A 179 -5.09 7.24 -0.62
CA LEU A 179 -4.58 7.70 0.67
C LEU A 179 -5.45 7.23 1.84
N ALA A 180 -6.77 7.10 1.65
CA ALA A 180 -7.67 6.50 2.63
C ALA A 180 -7.42 5.00 2.79
N ASP A 181 -7.16 4.28 1.69
CA ASP A 181 -6.82 2.86 1.69
C ASP A 181 -5.50 2.59 2.43
N VAL A 182 -4.45 3.37 2.17
CA VAL A 182 -3.17 3.30 2.90
C VAL A 182 -3.40 3.49 4.39
N ARG A 183 -4.13 4.54 4.77
CA ARG A 183 -4.45 4.84 6.17
C ARG A 183 -5.21 3.68 6.83
N ALA A 184 -6.20 3.12 6.14
CA ALA A 184 -7.00 2.02 6.66
C ALA A 184 -6.15 0.78 6.93
N ALA A 185 -5.30 0.40 5.97
CA ALA A 185 -4.39 -0.74 6.07
C ALA A 185 -3.34 -0.55 7.18
N VAL A 186 -2.69 0.61 7.25
CA VAL A 186 -1.65 0.90 8.25
C VAL A 186 -2.24 1.00 9.66
N THR A 187 -3.38 1.69 9.82
CA THR A 187 -4.01 1.88 11.14
C THR A 187 -4.53 0.56 11.71
N ASP A 188 -5.09 -0.31 10.88
CA ASP A 188 -5.60 -1.61 11.34
C ASP A 188 -4.52 -2.69 11.40
N TRP A 189 -3.30 -2.44 10.93
CA TRP A 189 -2.27 -3.46 10.83
C TRP A 189 -2.05 -4.25 12.13
N PRO A 190 -1.96 -3.63 13.33
CA PRO A 190 -1.85 -4.38 14.59
C PRO A 190 -3.02 -5.35 14.80
N ARG A 191 -4.26 -4.90 14.55
CA ARG A 191 -5.47 -5.72 14.70
C ARG A 191 -5.55 -6.82 13.64
N MET A 192 -5.08 -6.56 12.42
CA MET A 192 -4.97 -7.59 11.38
C MET A 192 -3.98 -8.69 11.75
N ARG A 193 -2.87 -8.34 12.43
CA ARG A 193 -1.92 -9.34 12.95
C ARG A 193 -2.53 -10.19 14.05
N GLU A 194 -3.24 -9.58 15.00
CA GLU A 194 -4.00 -10.31 16.02
C GLU A 194 -4.99 -11.26 15.36
N ARG A 195 -5.73 -10.80 14.35
CA ARG A 195 -6.71 -11.62 13.66
C ARG A 195 -6.07 -12.79 12.90
N LEU A 196 -4.88 -12.60 12.31
CA LEU A 196 -4.12 -13.70 11.70
C LEU A 196 -3.69 -14.74 12.74
N GLN A 197 -3.27 -14.32 13.94
CA GLN A 197 -2.93 -15.25 15.03
C GLN A 197 -4.16 -16.05 15.49
N GLU A 198 -5.32 -15.41 15.59
CA GLU A 198 -6.58 -16.09 15.90
C GLU A 198 -6.97 -17.10 14.82
N VAL A 199 -6.76 -16.77 13.54
CA VAL A 199 -6.96 -17.71 12.43
C VAL A 199 -6.00 -18.91 12.54
N ILE A 200 -4.73 -18.70 12.88
CA ILE A 200 -3.74 -19.76 13.08
C ILE A 200 -4.15 -20.69 14.23
N ALA A 201 -4.59 -20.12 15.36
CA ALA A 201 -5.06 -20.89 16.51
C ALA A 201 -6.30 -21.74 16.19
N ASP A 202 -7.21 -21.21 15.39
CA ASP A 202 -8.45 -21.92 15.03
C ASP A 202 -8.25 -23.10 14.08
N ILE A 203 -7.07 -23.25 13.46
CA ILE A 203 -6.73 -24.46 12.70
C ILE A 203 -6.76 -25.70 13.61
N ASP A 204 -6.40 -25.54 14.88
CA ASP A 204 -6.39 -26.64 15.85
C ASP A 204 -7.82 -27.10 16.21
N ALA A 205 -8.84 -26.26 15.96
CA ALA A 205 -10.25 -26.57 16.15
C ALA A 205 -10.93 -27.18 14.89
N ILE A 206 -10.21 -27.28 13.76
CA ILE A 206 -10.75 -27.89 12.54
C ILE A 206 -11.04 -29.38 12.79
N PRO A 207 -12.20 -29.90 12.35
CA PRO A 207 -12.58 -31.30 12.55
C PRO A 207 -11.52 -32.30 12.08
N ALA A 208 -11.40 -33.41 12.81
CA ALA A 208 -10.47 -34.50 12.49
C ALA A 208 -10.76 -35.19 11.15
N THR A 209 -11.92 -34.94 10.54
CA THR A 209 -12.27 -35.41 9.18
C THR A 209 -11.45 -34.74 8.08
N VAL A 210 -10.86 -33.58 8.35
CA VAL A 210 -9.87 -32.95 7.47
C VAL A 210 -8.52 -33.62 7.70
N ASP A 211 -7.69 -33.74 6.66
CA ASP A 211 -6.40 -34.40 6.77
C ASP A 211 -5.46 -33.69 7.77
N ALA A 212 -4.73 -34.47 8.57
CA ALA A 212 -3.86 -33.93 9.61
C ALA A 212 -2.61 -33.25 9.03
N GLU A 213 -2.07 -33.77 7.93
CA GLU A 213 -0.94 -33.13 7.24
C GLU A 213 -1.38 -31.85 6.55
N GLU A 214 -2.59 -31.80 5.98
CA GLU A 214 -3.18 -30.58 5.43
C GLU A 214 -3.31 -29.48 6.50
N ARG A 215 -3.83 -29.81 7.69
CA ARG A 215 -3.89 -28.86 8.82
C ARG A 215 -2.50 -28.37 9.22
N ALA A 216 -1.56 -29.29 9.42
CA ALA A 216 -0.19 -28.93 9.83
C ALA A 216 0.51 -28.04 8.79
N GLU A 217 0.34 -28.34 7.50
CA GLU A 217 0.95 -27.56 6.42
C GLU A 217 0.33 -26.17 6.29
N ALA A 218 -1.00 -26.05 6.39
CA ALA A 218 -1.70 -24.77 6.36
C ALA A 218 -1.31 -23.90 7.57
N ARG A 219 -1.18 -24.49 8.76
CA ARG A 219 -0.72 -23.80 9.97
C ARG A 219 0.69 -23.24 9.78
N ALA A 220 1.63 -24.08 9.35
CA ALA A 220 3.00 -23.68 9.08
C ALA A 220 3.06 -22.55 8.04
N PHE A 221 2.21 -22.59 7.01
CA PHE A 221 2.14 -21.54 6.01
C PHE A 221 1.66 -20.20 6.57
N LEU A 222 0.57 -20.19 7.33
CA LEU A 222 0.06 -18.95 7.93
C LEU A 222 1.04 -18.38 8.96
N GLU A 223 1.74 -19.22 9.73
CA GLU A 223 2.81 -18.79 10.63
C GLU A 223 3.99 -18.18 9.87
N TRP A 224 4.37 -18.77 8.73
CA TRP A 224 5.38 -18.22 7.85
C TRP A 224 4.98 -16.85 7.29
N LEU A 225 3.72 -16.68 6.86
CA LEU A 225 3.19 -15.38 6.43
C LEU A 225 3.23 -14.34 7.56
N ALA A 226 2.86 -14.74 8.78
CA ALA A 226 2.87 -13.88 9.96
C ALA A 226 4.28 -13.45 10.39
N ALA A 227 5.31 -14.19 9.97
CA ALA A 227 6.73 -13.89 10.19
C ALA A 227 7.31 -12.97 9.10
N ASP A 228 6.62 -11.86 8.83
CA ASP A 228 7.03 -10.80 7.88
C ASP A 228 7.27 -11.24 6.43
N ASN A 229 6.65 -12.36 6.00
CA ASN A 229 6.66 -12.79 4.60
C ASN A 229 5.42 -12.32 3.83
N PHE A 230 4.52 -11.58 4.49
CA PHE A 230 3.28 -11.10 3.91
C PHE A 230 2.93 -9.69 4.38
N VAL A 231 2.67 -8.79 3.43
CA VAL A 231 2.12 -7.46 3.69
C VAL A 231 0.61 -7.60 3.84
N LEU A 232 0.12 -7.57 5.08
CA LEU A 232 -1.31 -7.63 5.41
C LEU A 232 -2.01 -6.32 5.01
N LEU A 233 -3.01 -6.43 4.13
CA LEU A 233 -3.76 -5.27 3.63
C LEU A 233 -5.24 -5.29 4.02
N GLY A 234 -5.81 -6.45 4.33
CA GLY A 234 -7.17 -6.54 4.82
C GLY A 234 -7.52 -7.91 5.37
N CYS A 235 -8.50 -7.97 6.26
CA CYS A 235 -9.14 -9.21 6.63
C CYS A 235 -10.63 -9.00 6.90
N ARG A 236 -11.42 -10.07 6.77
CA ARG A 236 -12.86 -10.06 7.00
C ARG A 236 -13.39 -11.49 7.15
N ASP A 237 -14.42 -11.67 7.96
CA ASP A 237 -15.09 -12.95 8.12
C ASP A 237 -16.37 -13.01 7.29
N TYR A 238 -16.69 -14.21 6.81
CA TYR A 238 -17.91 -14.50 6.07
C TYR A 238 -18.61 -15.75 6.61
N ASP A 239 -19.93 -15.69 6.73
CA ASP A 239 -20.78 -16.86 6.93
C ASP A 239 -21.24 -17.41 5.55
N LEU A 240 -21.18 -18.73 5.39
CA LEU A 240 -21.69 -19.44 4.23
C LEU A 240 -23.19 -19.69 4.42
N VAL A 241 -24.00 -19.05 3.58
CA VAL A 241 -25.45 -19.19 3.57
C VAL A 241 -25.87 -19.95 2.31
N SER A 242 -26.63 -21.03 2.50
CA SER A 242 -27.21 -21.80 1.41
C SER A 242 -28.69 -21.45 1.29
N SER A 243 -29.13 -21.07 0.08
CA SER A 243 -30.52 -20.73 -0.22
C SER A 243 -31.00 -21.45 -1.48
N ALA A 244 -32.29 -21.29 -1.82
CA ALA A 244 -32.85 -21.82 -3.06
C ALA A 244 -32.17 -21.24 -4.32
N ASP A 245 -31.66 -20.01 -4.22
CA ASP A 245 -30.98 -19.30 -5.31
C ASP A 245 -29.47 -19.63 -5.39
N GLY A 246 -28.97 -20.46 -4.48
CA GLY A 246 -27.59 -20.94 -4.44
C GLY A 246 -26.85 -20.58 -3.15
N ASN A 247 -25.53 -20.79 -3.18
CA ASN A 247 -24.64 -20.48 -2.06
C ASN A 247 -24.20 -19.01 -2.13
N GLU A 248 -24.12 -18.38 -0.96
CA GLU A 248 -23.64 -17.02 -0.76
C GLU A 248 -22.64 -16.98 0.40
N LEU A 249 -21.63 -16.12 0.30
CA LEU A 249 -20.81 -15.71 1.44
C LEU A 249 -21.27 -14.33 1.91
N ARG A 250 -21.79 -14.26 3.13
CA ARG A 250 -22.29 -13.02 3.75
C ARG A 250 -21.30 -12.48 4.76
N ILE A 251 -21.08 -11.19 4.72
CA ILE A 251 -20.14 -10.48 5.59
C ILE A 251 -20.62 -10.56 7.03
N VAL A 252 -19.73 -10.97 7.92
CA VAL A 252 -19.95 -10.84 9.36
C VAL A 252 -19.73 -9.37 9.73
N SER A 253 -20.79 -8.65 10.09
CA SER A 253 -20.74 -7.22 10.39
C SER A 253 -19.67 -6.89 11.44
N GLY A 254 -18.87 -5.85 11.20
CA GLY A 254 -17.82 -5.40 12.12
C GLY A 254 -16.54 -6.25 12.12
N SER A 255 -16.45 -7.31 11.31
CA SER A 255 -15.23 -8.12 11.16
C SER A 255 -14.21 -7.53 10.19
N GLY A 256 -14.61 -6.55 9.38
CA GLY A 256 -13.80 -5.98 8.31
C GLY A 256 -12.67 -5.07 8.80
N LEU A 257 -11.46 -5.29 8.30
CA LEU A 257 -10.26 -4.49 8.59
C LEU A 257 -9.46 -4.16 7.32
N GLY A 258 -8.68 -3.08 7.38
CA GLY A 258 -7.87 -2.57 6.28
C GLY A 258 -8.70 -2.23 5.05
N LEU A 259 -8.27 -2.70 3.87
CA LEU A 259 -9.01 -2.55 2.61
C LEU A 259 -10.38 -3.25 2.62
N LEU A 260 -10.62 -4.12 3.61
CA LEU A 260 -11.87 -4.82 3.81
C LEU A 260 -12.72 -4.24 4.95
N ARG A 261 -12.59 -2.96 5.32
CA ARG A 261 -13.48 -2.31 6.30
C ARG A 261 -14.94 -2.18 5.87
N GLY A 262 -15.22 -1.83 4.61
CA GLY A 262 -16.58 -1.49 4.18
C GLY A 262 -17.52 -2.70 4.09
N ASP A 263 -18.74 -2.60 4.62
CA ASP A 263 -19.70 -3.72 4.64
C ASP A 263 -20.23 -4.15 3.26
N GLY A 264 -19.90 -3.40 2.19
CA GLY A 264 -20.48 -3.59 0.86
C GLY A 264 -21.95 -3.18 0.81
N GLU A 265 -22.49 -2.93 -0.37
CA GLU A 265 -23.88 -2.44 -0.51
C GLU A 265 -24.92 -3.47 -0.04
N ASP A 266 -24.69 -4.76 -0.30
CA ASP A 266 -25.66 -5.83 -0.01
C ASP A 266 -25.18 -6.80 1.10
N GLY A 267 -24.06 -6.51 1.78
CA GLY A 267 -23.45 -7.42 2.75
C GLY A 267 -22.92 -8.73 2.15
N GLN A 268 -22.87 -8.85 0.82
CA GLN A 268 -22.42 -10.05 0.11
C GLN A 268 -20.97 -9.94 -0.37
N SER A 269 -20.29 -11.09 -0.44
CA SER A 269 -18.98 -11.20 -1.07
C SER A 269 -19.10 -11.11 -2.59
N ARG A 270 -18.77 -9.94 -3.17
CA ARG A 270 -18.79 -9.71 -4.63
C ARG A 270 -17.92 -10.70 -5.41
N SER A 271 -16.74 -11.04 -4.89
CA SER A 271 -15.83 -12.00 -5.53
C SER A 271 -16.41 -13.41 -5.56
N PHE A 272 -17.12 -13.82 -4.50
CA PHE A 272 -17.80 -15.12 -4.46
C PHE A 272 -19.06 -15.13 -5.35
N ALA A 273 -19.84 -14.03 -5.34
CA ALA A 273 -21.04 -13.90 -6.15
C ALA A 273 -20.75 -14.07 -7.66
N ALA A 274 -19.59 -13.58 -8.12
CA ALA A 274 -19.12 -13.70 -9.50
C ALA A 274 -18.63 -15.10 -9.91
N LEU A 275 -18.48 -16.05 -8.97
CA LEU A 275 -17.99 -17.39 -9.29
C LEU A 275 -19.05 -18.25 -10.02
N PRO A 276 -18.63 -19.10 -10.97
CA PRO A 276 -19.50 -20.13 -11.54
C PRO A 276 -20.09 -21.07 -10.47
N PRO A 277 -21.29 -21.65 -10.69
CA PRO A 277 -21.93 -22.54 -9.72
C PRO A 277 -21.06 -23.71 -9.26
N GLN A 278 -20.22 -24.26 -10.14
CA GLN A 278 -19.32 -25.37 -9.82
C GLN A 278 -18.25 -24.97 -8.79
N LEU A 279 -17.74 -23.74 -8.85
CA LEU A 279 -16.78 -23.23 -7.87
C LEU A 279 -17.48 -22.84 -6.56
N LYS A 280 -18.71 -22.32 -6.62
CA LYS A 280 -19.52 -22.08 -5.42
C LYS A 280 -19.84 -23.36 -4.64
N ALA A 281 -19.95 -24.50 -5.32
CA ALA A 281 -20.14 -25.79 -4.68
C ALA A 281 -18.91 -26.23 -3.85
N GLN A 282 -17.69 -25.80 -4.23
CA GLN A 282 -16.46 -26.11 -3.48
C GLN A 282 -16.41 -25.44 -2.10
N ALA A 283 -17.25 -24.44 -1.83
CA ALA A 283 -17.38 -23.83 -0.51
C ALA A 283 -17.76 -24.86 0.57
N HIS A 284 -18.56 -25.87 0.21
CA HIS A 284 -19.01 -26.93 1.12
C HIS A 284 -18.02 -28.09 1.27
N VAL A 285 -17.03 -28.19 0.38
CA VAL A 285 -16.04 -29.28 0.44
C VAL A 285 -15.12 -29.05 1.64
N PRO A 286 -14.96 -30.01 2.56
CA PRO A 286 -14.01 -29.87 3.67
C PRO A 286 -12.58 -29.63 3.18
N GLY A 287 -11.85 -28.78 3.89
CA GLY A 287 -10.46 -28.39 3.63
C GLY A 287 -10.04 -27.23 4.53
N VAL A 288 -8.76 -26.90 4.58
CA VAL A 288 -8.27 -25.86 5.52
C VAL A 288 -8.20 -24.49 4.86
N LEU A 289 -7.43 -24.40 3.79
CA LEU A 289 -6.97 -23.14 3.21
C LEU A 289 -7.17 -23.11 1.70
N THR A 290 -7.71 -22.00 1.21
CA THR A 290 -7.78 -21.68 -0.23
C THR A 290 -6.88 -20.49 -0.52
N ILE A 291 -5.95 -20.66 -1.46
CA ILE A 291 -5.06 -19.58 -1.92
C ILE A 291 -5.37 -19.29 -3.39
N THR A 292 -5.71 -18.05 -3.69
CA THR A 292 -5.93 -17.60 -5.08
C THR A 292 -5.41 -16.18 -5.28
N LYS A 293 -5.28 -15.75 -6.54
CA LYS A 293 -5.06 -14.34 -6.86
C LYS A 293 -6.43 -13.70 -7.02
N SER A 294 -6.65 -12.59 -6.32
CA SER A 294 -7.82 -11.76 -6.50
C SER A 294 -7.82 -11.13 -7.90
N ASN A 295 -8.99 -10.85 -8.44
CA ASN A 295 -9.16 -10.01 -9.64
C ASN A 295 -9.00 -8.51 -9.33
N THR A 296 -8.89 -8.14 -8.05
CA THR A 296 -8.64 -6.78 -7.58
C THR A 296 -7.14 -6.52 -7.44
N ARG A 297 -6.68 -5.41 -8.02
CA ARG A 297 -5.32 -4.91 -7.84
C ARG A 297 -5.21 -4.15 -6.52
N SER A 298 -4.05 -4.23 -5.89
CA SER A 298 -3.75 -3.44 -4.69
C SER A 298 -3.73 -1.95 -5.02
N THR A 299 -4.38 -1.16 -4.17
CA THR A 299 -4.24 0.31 -4.11
C THR A 299 -3.10 0.74 -3.20
N VAL A 300 -2.49 -0.20 -2.46
CA VAL A 300 -1.42 0.05 -1.49
C VAL A 300 -0.12 -0.64 -1.91
N HIS A 301 1.00 0.03 -1.71
CA HIS A 301 2.38 -0.47 -1.86
C HIS A 301 2.85 -0.73 -3.30
N ARG A 302 2.18 -1.57 -4.08
CA ARG A 302 2.57 -1.86 -5.48
C ARG A 302 1.41 -2.34 -6.35
N PRO A 303 1.45 -2.12 -7.69
CA PRO A 303 0.38 -2.49 -8.63
C PRO A 303 0.36 -4.00 -8.92
N ALA A 304 0.12 -4.80 -7.89
CA ALA A 304 0.02 -6.25 -7.98
C ALA A 304 -1.42 -6.71 -7.69
N TYR A 305 -1.80 -7.86 -8.26
CA TYR A 305 -3.03 -8.53 -7.84
C TYR A 305 -2.87 -9.02 -6.40
N LEU A 306 -3.91 -8.77 -5.60
CA LEU A 306 -3.91 -9.16 -4.20
C LEU A 306 -3.91 -10.68 -4.07
N ASP A 307 -3.09 -11.19 -3.15
CA ASP A 307 -3.18 -12.56 -2.68
C ASP A 307 -4.40 -12.71 -1.79
N PHE A 308 -5.18 -13.74 -2.06
CA PHE A 308 -6.37 -14.10 -1.31
C PHE A 308 -6.12 -15.39 -0.54
N LEU A 309 -6.33 -15.33 0.77
CA LEU A 309 -6.24 -16.47 1.68
C LEU A 309 -7.59 -16.65 2.36
N GLY A 310 -8.31 -17.72 2.04
CA GLY A 310 -9.56 -18.10 2.68
C GLY A 310 -9.35 -19.30 3.59
N VAL A 311 -9.51 -19.13 4.90
CA VAL A 311 -9.43 -20.21 5.89
C VAL A 311 -10.84 -20.61 6.29
N LYS A 312 -11.22 -21.86 6.05
CA LYS A 312 -12.58 -22.34 6.31
C LYS A 312 -12.86 -22.44 7.80
N THR A 313 -14.06 -22.04 8.20
CA THR A 313 -14.58 -22.23 9.56
C THR A 313 -15.60 -23.35 9.58
N TYR A 314 -15.73 -24.02 10.72
CA TYR A 314 -16.57 -25.20 10.89
C TYR A 314 -17.60 -25.01 12.01
N ASP A 315 -18.75 -25.65 11.88
CA ASP A 315 -19.72 -25.79 12.96
C ASP A 315 -19.42 -26.98 13.87
N ALA A 316 -20.24 -27.17 14.91
CA ALA A 316 -20.09 -28.27 15.87
C ALA A 316 -20.28 -29.67 15.25
N ASP A 317 -20.96 -29.76 14.11
CA ASP A 317 -21.18 -31.00 13.36
C ASP A 317 -20.03 -31.28 12.36
N GLY A 318 -19.03 -30.39 12.29
CA GLY A 318 -17.91 -30.48 11.38
C GLY A 318 -18.22 -30.12 9.94
N ARG A 319 -19.32 -29.38 9.68
CA ARG A 319 -19.63 -28.83 8.36
C ARG A 319 -19.03 -27.45 8.20
N VAL A 320 -18.70 -27.07 6.96
CA VAL A 320 -18.17 -25.73 6.66
C VAL A 320 -19.25 -24.69 6.94
N ARG A 321 -18.96 -23.78 7.87
CA ARG A 321 -19.85 -22.69 8.27
C ARG A 321 -19.55 -21.40 7.50
N GLY A 322 -18.32 -21.20 7.05
CA GLY A 322 -17.91 -19.94 6.45
C GLY A 322 -16.41 -19.89 6.17
N GLU A 323 -15.88 -18.68 6.06
CA GLU A 323 -14.46 -18.45 5.87
C GLU A 323 -13.97 -17.19 6.60
N ARG A 324 -12.71 -17.24 7.05
CA ARG A 324 -11.93 -16.06 7.43
C ARG A 324 -11.01 -15.70 6.29
N ARG A 325 -11.19 -14.50 5.77
CA ARG A 325 -10.48 -14.02 4.60
C ARG A 325 -9.38 -13.08 5.02
N VAL A 326 -8.18 -13.31 4.50
CA VAL A 326 -7.03 -12.41 4.60
C VAL A 326 -6.57 -12.07 3.19
N ILE A 327 -6.31 -10.79 2.95
CA ILE A 327 -5.78 -10.29 1.68
C ILE A 327 -4.50 -9.48 1.90
N GLY A 328 -3.63 -9.51 0.92
CA GLY A 328 -2.36 -8.82 1.01
C GLY A 328 -1.46 -9.12 -0.18
N LEU A 329 -0.16 -8.96 0.04
CA LEU A 329 0.88 -9.20 -0.95
C LEU A 329 2.03 -9.97 -0.31
N LEU A 330 2.60 -10.94 -1.01
CA LEU A 330 3.90 -11.51 -0.61
C LEU A 330 4.96 -10.40 -0.50
N ALA A 331 5.69 -10.40 0.61
CA ALA A 331 6.76 -9.47 0.90
C ALA A 331 8.02 -9.78 0.07
N SER A 332 8.98 -8.85 0.00
CA SER A 332 10.25 -9.06 -0.71
C SER A 332 11.04 -10.27 -0.17
N THR A 333 10.95 -10.53 1.13
CA THR A 333 11.53 -11.69 1.84
C THR A 333 11.04 -13.03 1.30
N ALA A 334 9.77 -13.11 0.92
CA ALA A 334 9.18 -14.30 0.30
C ALA A 334 9.87 -14.68 -1.02
N TYR A 335 10.25 -13.69 -1.83
CA TYR A 335 10.93 -13.92 -3.11
C TYR A 335 12.39 -14.34 -2.94
N GLY A 336 13.03 -13.97 -1.82
CA GLY A 336 14.38 -14.41 -1.47
C GLY A 336 14.47 -15.80 -0.83
N THR A 337 13.33 -16.37 -0.41
CA THR A 337 13.26 -17.68 0.24
C THR A 337 13.21 -18.80 -0.80
N THR A 338 13.95 -19.90 -0.58
CA THR A 338 13.89 -21.06 -1.49
C THR A 338 12.52 -21.72 -1.43
N PRO A 339 11.91 -22.15 -2.56
CA PRO A 339 10.58 -22.73 -2.56
C PRO A 339 10.48 -24.01 -1.71
N ALA A 340 11.60 -24.71 -1.53
CA ALA A 340 11.68 -25.89 -0.67
C ALA A 340 11.56 -25.59 0.83
N GLN A 341 11.72 -24.33 1.24
CA GLN A 341 11.55 -23.87 2.63
C GLN A 341 10.18 -23.23 2.88
N ILE A 342 9.45 -22.87 1.83
CA ILE A 342 8.14 -22.23 1.94
C ILE A 342 7.09 -23.33 2.14
N PRO A 343 6.29 -23.31 3.24
CA PRO A 343 5.21 -24.26 3.43
C PRO A 343 4.22 -24.24 2.25
N LEU A 344 3.54 -25.36 2.01
CA LEU A 344 2.79 -25.71 0.79
C LEU A 344 3.67 -25.90 -0.44
N LEU A 345 4.56 -24.94 -0.75
CA LEU A 345 5.46 -25.05 -1.91
C LEU A 345 6.46 -26.19 -1.73
N ARG A 346 6.99 -26.40 -0.53
CA ARG A 346 7.92 -27.50 -0.23
C ARG A 346 7.37 -28.86 -0.62
N ARG A 347 6.07 -29.11 -0.39
CA ARG A 347 5.39 -30.35 -0.79
C ARG A 347 5.24 -30.43 -2.31
N LYS A 348 4.88 -29.33 -2.98
CA LYS A 348 4.83 -29.27 -4.45
C LYS A 348 6.19 -29.54 -5.08
N VAL A 349 7.26 -28.96 -4.54
CA VAL A 349 8.64 -29.18 -5.00
C VAL A 349 9.01 -30.65 -4.90
N VAL A 350 8.75 -31.29 -3.76
CA VAL A 350 8.99 -32.73 -3.58
C VAL A 350 8.21 -33.55 -4.61
N ALA A 351 6.91 -33.27 -4.77
CA ALA A 351 6.07 -33.99 -5.73
C ALA A 351 6.54 -33.83 -7.18
N VAL A 352 7.01 -32.64 -7.58
CA VAL A 352 7.57 -32.38 -8.92
C VAL A 352 8.87 -33.17 -9.13
N ILE A 353 9.76 -33.18 -8.13
CA ILE A 353 11.03 -33.91 -8.20
C ILE A 353 10.77 -35.43 -8.30
N GLU A 354 9.87 -35.97 -7.48
CA GLU A 354 9.49 -37.38 -7.51
C GLU A 354 8.88 -37.77 -8.86
N ARG A 355 7.96 -36.96 -9.38
CA ARG A 355 7.31 -37.19 -10.67
C ARG A 355 8.27 -37.09 -11.85
N ALA A 356 9.31 -36.27 -11.75
CA ALA A 356 10.34 -36.16 -12.78
C ALA A 356 11.23 -37.41 -12.90
N GLY A 357 11.34 -38.22 -11.82
CA GLY A 357 12.05 -39.50 -11.84
C GLY A 357 13.54 -39.40 -12.20
N LEU A 358 14.15 -38.22 -12.02
CA LEU A 358 15.54 -37.97 -12.42
C LEU A 358 16.53 -38.56 -11.40
N PRO A 359 17.65 -39.16 -11.83
CA PRO A 359 18.66 -39.70 -10.91
C PRO A 359 19.20 -38.63 -9.95
N PRO A 360 19.19 -38.87 -8.62
CA PRO A 360 19.74 -37.92 -7.65
C PRO A 360 21.19 -37.54 -7.97
N GLY A 361 21.50 -36.25 -7.88
CA GLY A 361 22.85 -35.73 -8.13
C GLY A 361 23.26 -35.64 -9.62
N GLY A 362 22.44 -36.16 -10.54
CA GLY A 362 22.66 -36.04 -11.98
C GLY A 362 22.51 -34.60 -12.50
N HIS A 363 23.09 -34.32 -13.68
CA HIS A 363 23.02 -32.99 -14.29
C HIS A 363 21.57 -32.50 -14.46
N ALA A 364 20.69 -33.35 -14.99
CA ALA A 364 19.28 -33.02 -15.20
C ALA A 364 18.54 -32.69 -13.88
N ALA A 365 18.82 -33.43 -12.79
CA ALA A 365 18.23 -33.15 -11.48
C ALA A 365 18.66 -31.79 -10.92
N LYS A 366 19.95 -31.44 -11.06
CA LYS A 366 20.49 -30.11 -10.69
C LYS A 366 19.88 -28.99 -11.55
N THR A 367 19.70 -29.23 -12.85
CA THR A 367 19.03 -28.29 -13.75
C THR A 367 17.58 -28.06 -13.31
N LEU A 368 16.81 -29.10 -13.05
CA LEU A 368 15.43 -28.98 -12.58
C LEU A 368 15.34 -28.17 -11.26
N GLN A 369 16.22 -28.46 -10.31
CA GLN A 369 16.27 -27.72 -9.04
C GLN A 369 16.58 -26.23 -9.26
N THR A 370 17.50 -25.92 -10.18
CA THR A 370 17.82 -24.53 -10.55
C THR A 370 16.64 -23.82 -11.22
N ILE A 371 15.85 -24.53 -12.04
CA ILE A 371 14.64 -24.00 -12.67
C ILE A 371 13.59 -23.67 -11.60
N ILE A 372 13.31 -24.61 -10.70
CA ILE A 372 12.35 -24.41 -9.60
C ILE A 372 12.78 -23.22 -8.73
N GLU A 373 14.07 -23.11 -8.42
CA GLU A 373 14.61 -22.04 -7.58
C GLU A 373 14.47 -20.65 -8.21
N ARG A 374 14.43 -20.55 -9.55
CA ARG A 374 14.25 -19.28 -10.27
C ARG A 374 12.81 -19.01 -10.68
N TYR A 375 11.91 -19.98 -10.50
CA TYR A 375 10.53 -19.85 -10.93
C TYR A 375 9.79 -18.80 -10.08
N PRO A 376 8.89 -18.00 -10.68
CA PRO A 376 8.11 -17.01 -9.92
C PRO A 376 7.29 -17.69 -8.81
N ARG A 377 7.44 -17.20 -7.57
CA ARG A 377 6.73 -17.77 -6.40
C ARG A 377 5.23 -17.71 -6.58
N ASP A 378 4.72 -16.59 -7.10
CA ASP A 378 3.31 -16.38 -7.40
C ASP A 378 2.74 -17.47 -8.32
N GLU A 379 3.51 -17.89 -9.34
CA GLU A 379 3.10 -18.95 -10.25
C GLU A 379 3.17 -20.33 -9.59
N LEU A 380 4.19 -20.61 -8.75
CA LEU A 380 4.28 -21.87 -8.00
C LEU A 380 3.08 -22.08 -7.06
N PHE A 381 2.53 -21.00 -6.49
CA PHE A 381 1.31 -21.09 -5.69
C PHE A 381 0.08 -21.43 -6.54
N GLN A 382 0.01 -20.94 -7.78
CA GLN A 382 -1.11 -21.11 -8.71
C GLN A 382 -1.12 -22.46 -9.46
N ILE A 383 0.04 -23.09 -9.66
CA ILE A 383 0.13 -24.37 -10.35
C ILE A 383 -0.45 -25.48 -9.46
N GLY A 384 -1.47 -26.18 -9.96
CA GLY A 384 -2.16 -27.31 -9.32
C GLY A 384 -2.03 -28.60 -10.11
#